data_AF-A0A5B9AL02-F1
#
_entry.id   AF-A0A5B9AL02-F1
#
_cell.length_a   1.000
_cell.length_b   1.000
_cell.length_c   1.000
_cell.angle_alpha   90.00
_cell.angle_beta   90.00
_cell.angle_gamma   90.00
#
_symmetry.space_group_name_H-M   'P 1'
#
loop_
_entity.id
_entity.type
_entity.pdbx_description
1 polymer ?
#
loop_
_entity_poly.entity_id
_entity_poly.type
_entity_poly.pdbx_seq_one_letter_code
_entity_poly.pdbx_strand_id
1 'polypeptide(L)'
;MKQMTLIEMDGFLKGKCTPSDLNVNETNAEYLVRKFAEAEAKISALSEDHQKAIESIKQADAAVKLAHEKFSALAAENAVMLETIEAVRSVADNSSGIAGWHLNGDIATWEEILPEINDIETTATDAFLAEIERKAIRKFINSIEHILRDKLSPYDTEEMLETMRIFLEEQGGEQK
;
A
#
# COMPACT_ATOMS: atom_id res chain seq x y z
N MET A 1 25.76 -29.68 1.42
CA MET A 1 25.82 -31.05 0.89
C MET A 1 26.53 -31.03 -0.45
N LYS A 2 27.55 -31.88 -0.64
CA LYS A 2 28.18 -32.04 -1.95
C LYS A 2 27.19 -32.77 -2.87
N GLN A 3 26.90 -32.24 -4.05
CA GLN A 3 26.10 -32.97 -5.04
C GLN A 3 26.90 -34.13 -5.62
N MET A 4 26.25 -35.26 -5.79
CA MET A 4 26.82 -36.43 -6.45
C MET A 4 27.09 -36.09 -7.92
N THR A 5 28.29 -36.38 -8.40
CA THR A 5 28.63 -36.23 -9.81
C THR A 5 27.93 -37.30 -10.66
N LEU A 6 27.82 -37.09 -11.97
CA LEU A 6 27.25 -38.07 -12.89
C LEU A 6 27.99 -39.43 -12.85
N ILE A 7 29.31 -39.40 -12.66
CA ILE A 7 30.15 -40.61 -12.58
C ILE A 7 29.87 -41.37 -11.27
N GLU A 8 29.76 -40.66 -10.15
CA GLU A 8 29.40 -41.26 -8.85
C GLU A 8 27.97 -41.83 -8.88
N MET A 9 27.02 -41.15 -9.52
CA MET A 9 25.64 -41.61 -9.67
C MET A 9 25.55 -42.86 -10.55
N ASP A 10 26.25 -42.90 -11.70
CA ASP A 10 26.33 -44.10 -12.54
C ASP A 10 26.95 -45.29 -11.78
N GLY A 11 28.00 -45.03 -11.00
CA GLY A 11 28.61 -46.02 -10.12
C GLY A 11 27.64 -46.55 -9.07
N PHE A 12 26.87 -45.67 -8.41
CA PHE A 12 25.85 -46.04 -7.43
C PHE A 12 24.74 -46.88 -8.05
N LEU A 13 24.17 -46.45 -9.17
CA LEU A 13 23.08 -47.15 -9.86
C LEU A 13 23.51 -48.54 -10.38
N LYS A 14 24.81 -48.72 -10.70
CA LYS A 14 25.39 -50.01 -11.09
C LYS A 14 25.88 -50.85 -9.90
N GLY A 15 25.72 -50.38 -8.67
CA GLY A 15 26.18 -51.07 -7.45
C GLY A 15 27.70 -51.09 -7.25
N LYS A 16 28.45 -50.22 -7.95
CA LYS A 16 29.91 -50.11 -7.87
C LYS A 16 30.40 -49.08 -6.84
N CYS A 17 29.51 -48.22 -6.33
CA CYS A 17 29.81 -47.16 -5.38
C CYS A 17 28.70 -47.08 -4.31
N THR A 18 29.06 -46.70 -3.08
CA THR A 18 28.12 -46.43 -2.00
C THR A 18 28.09 -44.93 -1.69
N PRO A 19 26.90 -44.30 -1.55
CA PRO A 19 26.79 -42.89 -1.19
C PRO A 19 27.37 -42.67 0.21
N SER A 20 28.07 -41.55 0.41
CA SER A 20 28.69 -41.23 1.70
C SER A 20 27.70 -40.89 2.81
N ASP A 21 26.46 -40.54 2.45
CA ASP A 21 25.36 -40.19 3.34
C ASP A 21 24.26 -41.26 3.40
N LEU A 22 24.62 -42.50 3.05
CA LEU A 22 23.78 -43.69 3.26
C LEU A 22 23.73 -44.03 4.76
N ASN A 23 22.54 -44.22 5.30
CA ASN A 23 22.37 -44.57 6.71
C ASN A 23 22.74 -46.03 6.99
N VAL A 24 23.11 -46.35 8.23
CA VAL A 24 23.35 -47.73 8.65
C VAL A 24 22.05 -48.52 8.53
N ASN A 25 22.09 -49.68 7.87
CA ASN A 25 20.95 -50.54 7.55
C ASN A 25 19.92 -49.94 6.57
N GLU A 26 20.24 -48.86 5.87
CA GLU A 26 19.42 -48.33 4.78
C GLU A 26 19.77 -49.03 3.46
N THR A 27 18.76 -49.54 2.75
CA THR A 27 18.92 -50.09 1.41
C THR A 27 19.06 -48.98 0.37
N ASN A 28 19.63 -49.29 -0.80
CA ASN A 28 19.75 -48.30 -1.89
C ASN A 28 18.39 -47.76 -2.35
N ALA A 29 17.32 -48.57 -2.27
CA ALA A 29 15.97 -48.15 -2.61
C ALA A 29 15.43 -47.15 -1.59
N GLU A 30 15.58 -47.44 -0.29
CA GLU A 30 15.19 -46.52 0.79
C GLU A 30 15.96 -45.20 0.72
N TYR A 31 17.26 -45.26 0.43
CA TYR A 31 18.10 -44.07 0.21
C TYR A 31 17.55 -43.18 -0.91
N LEU A 32 17.24 -43.77 -2.07
CA LEU A 32 16.69 -43.04 -3.20
C LEU A 32 15.33 -42.43 -2.87
N VAL A 33 14.43 -43.19 -2.23
CA VAL A 33 13.11 -42.70 -1.79
C VAL A 33 13.28 -41.52 -0.85
N ARG A 34 14.18 -41.60 0.13
CA ARG A 34 14.48 -40.49 1.04
C ARG A 34 15.01 -39.27 0.29
N LYS A 35 15.93 -39.45 -0.66
CA LYS A 35 16.48 -38.32 -1.45
C LYS A 35 15.46 -37.67 -2.37
N PHE A 36 14.57 -38.45 -2.97
CA PHE A 36 13.47 -37.88 -3.74
C PHE A 36 12.49 -37.14 -2.85
N ALA A 37 12.12 -37.70 -1.69
CA ALA A 37 11.27 -37.01 -0.71
C ALA A 37 11.90 -35.70 -0.19
N GLU A 38 13.21 -35.70 0.11
CA GLU A 38 13.95 -34.49 0.49
C GLU A 38 13.95 -33.44 -0.64
N ALA A 39 14.06 -33.86 -1.90
CA ALA A 39 14.03 -32.98 -3.06
C ALA A 39 12.63 -32.42 -3.30
N GLU A 40 11.59 -33.25 -3.24
CA GLU A 40 10.19 -32.86 -3.35
C GLU A 40 9.80 -31.87 -2.24
N ALA A 41 10.19 -32.14 -0.99
CA ALA A 41 9.94 -31.23 0.12
C ALA A 41 10.60 -29.85 -0.10
N LYS A 42 11.83 -29.81 -0.62
CA LYS A 42 12.51 -28.54 -0.96
C LYS A 42 11.83 -27.80 -2.10
N ILE A 43 11.37 -28.52 -3.13
CA ILE A 43 10.64 -27.93 -4.26
C ILE A 43 9.31 -27.34 -3.78
N SER A 44 8.57 -28.06 -2.94
CA SER A 44 7.30 -27.58 -2.37
C SER A 44 7.52 -26.32 -1.52
N ALA A 45 8.51 -26.32 -0.63
CA ALA A 45 8.85 -25.14 0.18
C ALA A 45 9.26 -23.94 -0.68
N LEU A 46 10.10 -24.15 -1.70
CA LEU A 46 10.48 -23.09 -2.64
C LEU A 46 9.28 -22.57 -3.44
N SER A 47 8.34 -23.44 -3.82
CA SER A 47 7.12 -23.05 -4.52
C SER A 47 6.23 -22.18 -3.66
N GLU A 48 6.06 -22.52 -2.38
CA GLU A 48 5.29 -21.71 -1.43
C GLU A 48 5.95 -20.34 -1.20
N ASP A 49 7.26 -20.30 -1.00
CA ASP A 49 7.99 -19.06 -0.80
C ASP A 49 7.96 -18.18 -2.06
N HIS A 50 8.06 -18.78 -3.25
CA HIS A 50 7.92 -18.06 -4.51
C HIS A 50 6.51 -17.48 -4.66
N GLN A 51 5.47 -18.25 -4.33
CA GLN A 51 4.10 -17.74 -4.37
C GLN A 51 3.90 -16.54 -3.43
N LYS A 52 4.39 -16.63 -2.18
CA LYS A 52 4.36 -15.51 -1.22
C LYS A 52 5.13 -14.29 -1.73
N ALA A 53 6.29 -14.51 -2.35
CA ALA A 53 7.08 -13.43 -2.94
C ALA A 53 6.33 -12.73 -4.08
N ILE A 54 5.67 -13.49 -4.96
CA ILE A 54 4.85 -12.94 -6.04
C ILE A 54 3.71 -12.09 -5.48
N GLU A 55 3.01 -12.58 -4.46
CA GLU A 55 1.92 -11.85 -3.82
C GLU A 55 2.40 -10.55 -3.16
N SER A 56 3.52 -10.61 -2.44
CA SER A 56 4.15 -9.44 -1.84
C SER A 56 4.55 -8.39 -2.89
N ILE A 57 5.16 -8.81 -4.01
CA ILE A 57 5.53 -7.92 -5.11
C ILE A 57 4.28 -7.28 -5.74
N LYS A 58 3.21 -8.04 -5.95
CA LYS A 58 1.93 -7.50 -6.47
C LYS A 58 1.33 -6.44 -5.54
N GLN A 59 1.37 -6.68 -4.22
CA GLN A 59 0.90 -5.70 -3.24
C GLN A 59 1.76 -4.44 -3.25
N ALA A 60 3.09 -4.58 -3.34
CA ALA A 60 4.00 -3.46 -3.42
C ALA A 60 3.79 -2.63 -4.69
N ASP A 61 3.61 -3.28 -5.85
CA ASP A 61 3.34 -2.61 -7.13
C ASP A 61 2.03 -1.80 -7.09
N ALA A 62 0.96 -2.40 -6.54
CA ALA A 62 -0.31 -1.70 -6.33
C ALA A 62 -0.17 -0.49 -5.40
N ALA A 63 0.61 -0.61 -4.33
CA ALA A 63 0.87 0.50 -3.41
C ALA A 63 1.66 1.63 -4.06
N VAL A 64 2.68 1.31 -4.86
CA VAL A 64 3.48 2.29 -5.62
C VAL A 64 2.61 3.02 -6.65
N LYS A 65 1.76 2.29 -7.38
CA LYS A 65 0.84 2.89 -8.35
C LYS A 65 -0.12 3.88 -7.68
N LEU A 66 -0.75 3.48 -6.58
CA LEU A 66 -1.66 4.33 -5.81
C LEU A 66 -0.95 5.58 -5.26
N ALA A 67 0.29 5.42 -4.77
CA ALA A 67 1.08 6.55 -4.30
C ALA A 67 1.42 7.52 -5.45
N HIS A 68 1.81 6.99 -6.61
CA HIS A 68 2.08 7.81 -7.79
C HIS A 68 0.85 8.61 -8.22
N GLU A 69 -0.32 7.98 -8.31
CA GLU A 69 -1.59 8.67 -8.64
C GLU A 69 -1.90 9.83 -7.68
N LYS A 70 -1.74 9.62 -6.38
CA LYS A 70 -1.96 10.67 -5.36
C LYS A 70 -0.95 11.81 -5.46
N PHE A 71 0.33 11.49 -5.63
CA PHE A 71 1.36 12.51 -5.78
C PHE A 71 1.20 13.30 -7.08
N SER A 72 0.78 12.66 -8.16
CA SER A 72 0.45 13.34 -9.41
C SER A 72 -0.73 14.29 -9.25
N ALA A 73 -1.78 13.89 -8.52
CA ALA A 73 -2.91 14.78 -8.23
C ALA A 73 -2.49 16.00 -7.38
N LEU A 74 -1.72 15.79 -6.32
CA LEU A 74 -1.18 16.88 -5.49
C LEU A 74 -0.22 17.78 -6.28
N ALA A 75 0.59 17.22 -7.17
CA ALA A 75 1.48 18.01 -8.02
C ALA A 75 0.71 18.89 -9.01
N ALA A 76 -0.39 18.38 -9.57
CA ALA A 76 -1.28 19.15 -10.43
C ALA A 76 -1.97 20.29 -9.65
N GLU A 77 -2.49 19.99 -8.46
CA GLU A 77 -3.07 21.01 -7.56
C GLU A 77 -2.05 22.10 -7.21
N ASN A 78 -0.83 21.72 -6.82
CA ASN A 78 0.25 22.68 -6.53
C ASN A 78 0.61 23.55 -7.73
N ALA A 79 0.54 23.02 -8.95
CA ALA A 79 0.82 23.80 -10.16
C ALA A 79 -0.26 24.87 -10.38
N VAL A 80 -1.54 24.53 -10.18
CA VAL A 80 -2.65 25.50 -10.24
C VAL A 80 -2.50 26.57 -9.17
N MET A 81 -2.18 26.18 -7.92
CA MET A 81 -1.93 27.15 -6.84
C MET A 81 -0.79 28.11 -7.17
N LEU A 82 0.30 27.62 -7.76
CA LEU A 82 1.42 28.46 -8.18
C LEU A 82 1.01 29.45 -9.28
N GLU A 83 0.26 28.99 -10.29
CA GLU A 83 -0.27 29.85 -11.36
C GLU A 83 -1.15 30.98 -10.78
N THR A 84 -2.02 30.67 -9.82
CA THR A 84 -2.82 31.68 -9.13
C THR A 84 -1.96 32.69 -8.37
N ILE A 85 -0.96 32.22 -7.62
CA ILE A 85 -0.06 33.11 -6.87
C ILE A 85 0.66 34.06 -7.82
N GLU A 86 1.08 33.57 -8.99
CA GLU A 86 1.70 34.39 -10.03
C GLU A 86 0.72 35.40 -10.62
N ALA A 87 -0.54 35.02 -10.87
CA ALA A 87 -1.59 35.93 -11.34
C ALA A 87 -1.88 37.05 -10.33
N VAL A 88 -2.03 36.72 -9.05
CA VAL A 88 -2.21 37.69 -7.95
C VAL A 88 -1.02 38.65 -7.87
N ARG A 89 0.20 38.11 -7.94
CA ARG A 89 1.42 38.91 -7.91
C ARG A 89 1.51 39.86 -9.11
N SER A 90 1.13 39.40 -10.31
CA SER A 90 1.10 40.23 -11.51
C SER A 90 0.16 41.42 -11.34
N VAL A 91 -1.03 41.21 -10.77
CA VAL A 91 -1.95 42.32 -10.47
C VAL A 91 -1.36 43.27 -9.43
N ALA A 92 -0.75 42.75 -8.36
CA ALA A 92 -0.11 43.57 -7.34
C ALA A 92 1.03 44.43 -7.91
N ASP A 93 1.94 43.84 -8.68
CA ASP A 93 3.14 44.49 -9.24
C ASP A 93 2.80 45.54 -10.32
N ASN A 94 1.67 45.36 -11.04
CA ASN A 94 1.21 46.29 -12.08
C ASN A 94 0.14 47.29 -11.59
N SER A 95 -0.34 47.15 -10.35
CA SER A 95 -1.20 48.13 -9.70
C SER A 95 -0.35 49.22 -9.02
N SER A 96 -0.77 50.49 -9.07
CA SER A 96 -0.11 51.57 -8.33
C SER A 96 -0.43 51.55 -6.82
N GLY A 97 -0.64 50.35 -6.26
CA GLY A 97 -1.19 50.08 -4.93
C GLY A 97 -2.60 49.47 -5.01
N ILE A 98 -3.00 48.78 -3.93
CA ILE A 98 -4.32 48.13 -3.72
C ILE A 98 -5.51 49.13 -3.81
N ALA A 99 -5.25 50.43 -3.95
CA ALA A 99 -6.26 51.45 -4.20
C ALA A 99 -6.18 51.96 -5.64
N GLY A 100 -7.04 51.43 -6.51
CA GLY A 100 -7.60 52.20 -7.62
C GLY A 100 -7.01 51.96 -9.00
N TRP A 101 -7.35 50.82 -9.62
CA TRP A 101 -7.69 50.83 -11.04
C TRP A 101 -9.05 51.50 -11.21
N HIS A 102 -9.10 52.83 -11.02
CA HIS A 102 -10.29 53.62 -11.23
C HIS A 102 -10.35 54.03 -12.71
N LEU A 103 -10.88 53.17 -13.58
CA LEU A 103 -11.61 53.73 -14.72
C LEU A 103 -12.97 54.17 -14.16
N ASN A 104 -13.13 55.49 -13.95
CA ASN A 104 -14.39 56.17 -13.61
C ASN A 104 -14.82 56.24 -12.12
N GLY A 105 -13.98 55.85 -11.16
CA GLY A 105 -14.24 56.06 -9.72
C GLY A 105 -14.92 54.90 -8.99
N ASP A 106 -15.26 53.83 -9.70
CA ASP A 106 -15.68 52.56 -9.10
C ASP A 106 -14.46 51.71 -8.73
N ILE A 107 -14.60 50.87 -7.71
CA ILE A 107 -13.58 49.89 -7.30
C ILE A 107 -13.98 48.56 -7.94
N ALA A 108 -13.16 48.07 -8.87
CA ALA A 108 -13.33 46.72 -9.43
C ALA A 108 -13.07 45.66 -8.36
N THR A 109 -13.89 44.62 -8.33
CA THR A 109 -13.76 43.51 -7.37
C THR A 109 -12.73 42.48 -7.83
N TRP A 110 -12.20 41.67 -6.91
CA TRP A 110 -11.29 40.57 -7.28
C TRP A 110 -11.93 39.58 -8.26
N GLU A 111 -13.25 39.39 -8.21
CA GLU A 111 -13.98 38.51 -9.14
C GLU A 111 -13.95 39.07 -10.58
N GLU A 112 -13.93 40.39 -10.73
CA GLU A 112 -13.83 41.06 -12.04
C GLU A 112 -12.39 41.10 -12.56
N ILE A 113 -11.40 41.10 -11.65
CA ILE A 113 -9.99 41.27 -11.98
C ILE A 113 -9.27 39.92 -12.18
N LEU A 114 -9.62 38.92 -11.36
CA LEU A 114 -9.06 37.57 -11.34
C LEU A 114 -10.16 36.57 -10.95
N PRO A 115 -11.14 36.30 -11.83
CA PRO A 115 -12.21 35.34 -11.57
C PRO A 115 -11.69 33.95 -11.21
N GLU A 116 -10.50 33.59 -11.70
CA GLU A 116 -9.86 32.29 -11.48
C GLU A 116 -9.51 32.02 -10.00
N ILE A 117 -9.47 33.03 -9.13
CA ILE A 117 -9.20 32.85 -7.69
C ILE A 117 -10.37 32.19 -6.97
N ASN A 118 -11.61 32.48 -7.39
CA ASN A 118 -12.80 32.00 -6.69
C ASN A 118 -13.08 30.50 -6.93
N ASP A 119 -12.54 29.95 -8.03
CA ASP A 119 -12.77 28.57 -8.44
C ASP A 119 -11.65 27.60 -7.97
N ILE A 120 -10.73 28.07 -7.11
CA ILE A 120 -9.62 27.24 -6.62
C ILE A 120 -10.09 26.35 -5.49
N GLU A 121 -10.04 25.06 -5.75
CA GLU A 121 -10.31 24.02 -4.76
C GLU A 121 -9.04 23.20 -4.49
N THR A 122 -8.94 22.65 -3.28
CA THR A 122 -7.83 21.79 -2.84
C THR A 122 -8.26 20.33 -2.72
N THR A 123 -8.99 19.85 -3.72
CA THR A 123 -9.67 18.54 -3.71
C THR A 123 -8.74 17.36 -3.48
N ALA A 124 -7.51 17.40 -4.00
CA ALA A 124 -6.53 16.33 -3.79
C ALA A 124 -5.99 16.35 -2.35
N THR A 125 -5.77 17.55 -1.78
CA THR A 125 -5.39 17.71 -0.38
C THR A 125 -6.51 17.24 0.55
N ASP A 126 -7.76 17.64 0.30
CA ASP A 126 -8.92 17.25 1.11
C ASP A 126 -9.13 15.73 1.10
N ALA A 127 -9.05 15.12 -0.08
CA ALA A 127 -9.13 13.67 -0.22
C ALA A 127 -8.01 12.94 0.54
N PHE A 128 -6.78 13.49 0.52
CA PHE A 128 -5.64 12.94 1.24
C PHE A 128 -5.82 13.04 2.76
N LEU A 129 -6.29 14.17 3.27
CA LEU A 129 -6.57 14.37 4.69
C LEU A 129 -7.68 13.43 5.18
N ALA A 130 -8.78 13.32 4.44
CA ALA A 130 -9.87 12.39 4.73
C ALA A 130 -9.41 10.93 4.75
N GLU A 131 -8.43 10.55 3.92
CA GLU A 131 -7.83 9.22 3.98
C GLU A 131 -6.98 9.01 5.22
N ILE A 132 -6.17 9.99 5.62
CA ILE A 132 -5.35 9.92 6.85
C ILE A 132 -6.26 9.75 8.06
N GLU A 133 -7.33 10.55 8.14
CA GLU A 133 -8.32 10.48 9.21
C GLU A 133 -8.96 9.09 9.28
N ARG A 134 -9.44 8.57 8.15
CA ARG A 134 -9.98 7.20 8.07
C ARG A 134 -8.98 6.14 8.53
N LYS A 135 -7.70 6.27 8.17
CA LYS A 135 -6.64 5.34 8.62
C LYS A 135 -6.41 5.43 10.13
N ALA A 136 -6.41 6.63 10.68
CA ALA A 136 -6.24 6.85 12.12
C ALA A 136 -7.41 6.25 12.91
N ILE A 137 -8.65 6.52 12.49
CA ILE A 137 -9.87 5.95 13.08
C ILE A 137 -9.83 4.43 13.03
N ARG A 138 -9.51 3.84 11.87
CA ARG A 138 -9.41 2.39 11.72
C ARG A 138 -8.36 1.77 12.65
N LYS A 139 -7.20 2.41 12.80
CA LYS A 139 -6.15 1.93 13.72
C LYS A 139 -6.62 1.99 15.18
N PHE A 140 -7.32 3.05 15.56
CA PHE A 140 -7.88 3.19 16.90
C PHE A 140 -8.93 2.12 17.20
N ILE A 141 -9.85 1.89 16.26
CA ILE A 141 -10.89 0.86 16.38
C ILE A 141 -10.28 -0.54 16.51
N ASN A 142 -9.29 -0.88 15.69
CA ASN A 142 -8.60 -2.17 15.80
C ASN A 142 -7.95 -2.35 17.18
N SER A 143 -7.43 -1.27 17.77
CA SER A 143 -6.88 -1.30 19.13
C SER A 143 -7.98 -1.55 20.17
N ILE A 144 -9.16 -0.95 20.01
CA ILE A 144 -10.31 -1.19 20.90
C ILE A 144 -10.80 -2.63 20.74
N GLU A 145 -10.98 -3.12 19.51
CA GLU A 145 -11.40 -4.50 19.24
C GLU A 145 -10.49 -5.49 19.96
N HIS A 146 -9.17 -5.29 19.89
CA HIS A 146 -8.22 -6.13 20.58
C HIS A 146 -8.43 -6.13 22.10
N ILE A 147 -8.68 -4.96 22.70
CA ILE A 147 -8.95 -4.82 24.15
C ILE A 147 -10.27 -5.49 24.53
N LEU A 148 -11.33 -5.33 23.72
CA LEU A 148 -12.63 -5.92 23.99
C LEU A 148 -12.55 -7.45 23.97
N ARG A 149 -11.91 -8.02 22.94
CA ARG A 149 -11.71 -9.47 22.82
C ARG A 149 -10.86 -10.06 23.95
N ASP A 150 -9.95 -9.27 24.54
CA ASP A 150 -9.10 -9.70 25.67
C ASP A 150 -9.83 -9.62 27.03
N LYS A 151 -10.72 -8.64 27.22
CA LYS A 151 -11.27 -8.29 28.54
C LYS A 151 -12.75 -8.56 28.76
N LEU A 152 -13.56 -8.71 27.71
CA LEU A 152 -15.01 -8.91 27.82
C LEU A 152 -15.43 -10.35 27.53
N SER A 153 -16.66 -10.70 27.92
CA SER A 153 -17.25 -11.97 27.52
C SER A 153 -17.51 -11.99 26.01
N PRO A 154 -17.52 -13.17 25.36
CA PRO A 154 -17.74 -13.26 23.91
C PRO A 154 -19.07 -12.64 23.44
N TYR A 155 -20.10 -12.65 24.30
CA TYR A 155 -21.42 -12.10 23.97
C TYR A 155 -21.40 -10.57 23.94
N ASP A 156 -20.82 -9.93 24.97
CA ASP A 156 -20.72 -8.47 25.06
C ASP A 156 -19.72 -7.90 24.03
N THR A 157 -18.75 -8.71 23.62
CA THR A 157 -17.74 -8.35 22.61
C THR A 157 -18.37 -8.19 21.22
N GLU A 158 -19.20 -9.13 20.78
CA GLU A 158 -19.76 -9.08 19.42
C GLU A 158 -20.80 -7.95 19.24
N GLU A 159 -21.58 -7.62 20.27
CA GLU A 159 -22.51 -6.47 20.23
C GLU A 159 -21.76 -5.12 20.07
N MET A 160 -20.68 -4.94 20.83
CA MET A 160 -19.85 -3.71 20.74
C MET A 160 -19.12 -3.62 19.40
N LEU A 161 -18.62 -4.74 18.88
CA LEU A 161 -17.94 -4.77 17.58
C LEU A 161 -18.88 -4.48 16.41
N GLU A 162 -20.12 -4.96 16.47
CA GLU A 162 -21.13 -4.64 15.45
C GLU A 162 -21.50 -3.16 15.50
N THR A 163 -21.63 -2.58 16.69
CA THR A 163 -21.89 -1.13 16.85
C THR A 163 -20.74 -0.29 16.28
N MET A 164 -19.49 -0.70 16.51
CA MET A 164 -18.31 -0.04 15.93
C MET A 164 -18.21 -0.19 14.41
N ARG A 165 -18.68 -1.32 13.86
CA ARG A 165 -18.76 -1.57 12.42
C ARG A 165 -19.78 -0.64 11.75
N ILE A 166 -20.98 -0.53 12.32
CA ILE A 166 -22.04 0.37 11.81
C ILE A 166 -21.56 1.82 11.81
N PHE A 167 -20.94 2.27 12.90
CA PHE A 167 -20.34 3.60 12.97
C PHE A 167 -19.34 3.85 11.82
N LEU A 168 -18.51 2.86 11.48
CA LEU A 168 -17.56 2.97 10.36
C LEU A 168 -18.23 3.01 8.99
N GLU A 169 -19.30 2.26 8.79
CA GLU A 169 -20.05 2.25 7.53
C GLU A 169 -20.76 3.59 7.31
N GLU A 170 -21.28 4.20 8.38
CA GLU A 170 -21.89 5.54 8.35
C GLU A 170 -20.86 6.63 8.01
N GLN A 171 -19.64 6.56 8.56
CA GLN A 171 -18.55 7.49 8.23
C GLN A 171 -18.00 7.31 6.80
N GLY A 172 -18.28 6.19 6.14
CA GLY A 172 -17.89 5.93 4.74
C GLY A 172 -18.93 6.35 3.69
N GLY A 173 -20.15 6.68 4.11
CA GLY A 173 -21.31 6.91 3.23
C GLY A 173 -21.52 8.36 2.76
N GLU A 174 -20.80 9.34 3.31
CA GLU A 174 -21.03 10.77 3.06
C GLU A 174 -20.25 11.37 1.87
N GLN A 175 -19.72 10.54 0.97
CA GLN A 175 -19.14 11.01 -0.30
C GLN A 175 -19.93 10.46 -1.49
N LYS A 176 -21.05 11.11 -1.80
CA LYS A 176 -21.75 11.02 -3.10
C LYS A 176 -22.19 12.40 -3.55
#